data_AF-A0A0R3PBG2-F1
#
_entry.id   AF-A0A0R3PBG2-F1
#
_cell.length_a   1.000
_cell.length_b   1.000
_cell.length_c   1.000
_cell.angle_alpha   90.00
_cell.angle_beta   90.00
_cell.angle_gamma   90.00
#
_symmetry.space_group_name_H-M   'P 1'
#
loop_
_entity.id
_entity.type
_entity.pdbx_description
1 polymer ?
#
loop_
_entity_poly.entity_id
_entity_poly.type
_entity_poly.pdbx_seq_one_letter_code
_entity_poly.pdbx_strand_id
1 'polypeptide(L)'
;MLTATLSFPFGVLLYLFYLVRPETLPLLLICFEMGTLASRAFYSPALFTFLCQTVFFYPGQSSNISSIDIAVGYKGLSSYSAAFVLFQILGNFYATPTALISGYLLRALQITLTIIQILQRRQAVQRGVDVRSSSVGDFTSAICTAVFRYHWND
;
A
#
# COMPACT_ATOMS: atom_id res chain seq x y z
N MET A 1 -1.18 10.28 9.01
CA MET A 1 -1.24 10.04 7.55
C MET A 1 -0.83 8.63 7.16
N LEU A 2 0.33 8.11 7.59
CA LEU A 2 0.83 6.77 7.18
C LEU A 2 -0.14 5.60 7.44
N THR A 3 -0.75 5.57 8.63
CA THR A 3 -1.70 4.53 9.03
C THR A 3 -2.96 4.56 8.17
N ALA A 4 -3.39 5.77 7.76
CA ALA A 4 -4.57 5.96 6.91
C ALA A 4 -4.35 5.39 5.49
N THR A 5 -3.13 5.51 4.96
CA THR A 5 -2.78 4.99 3.63
C THR A 5 -2.73 3.47 3.61
N LEU A 6 -2.27 2.83 4.70
CA LEU A 6 -2.30 1.37 4.84
C LEU A 6 -3.70 0.81 5.13
N SER A 7 -4.55 1.57 5.83
CA SER A 7 -5.93 1.15 6.12
C SER A 7 -6.85 1.26 4.92
N PHE A 8 -6.52 2.11 3.92
CA PHE A 8 -7.35 2.31 2.74
C PHE A 8 -7.69 1.00 1.97
N PRO A 9 -6.71 0.17 1.54
CA PRO A 9 -7.02 -1.07 0.82
C PRO A 9 -7.83 -2.07 1.65
N PHE A 10 -7.64 -2.09 2.98
CA PHE A 10 -8.47 -2.90 3.88
C PHE A 10 -9.90 -2.35 4.00
N GLY A 11 -10.05 -1.01 4.04
CA GLY A 11 -11.36 -0.36 4.03
C GLY A 11 -12.13 -0.64 2.74
N VAL A 12 -11.44 -0.62 1.60
CA VAL A 12 -12.02 -1.02 0.30
C VAL A 12 -12.44 -2.49 0.33
N LEU A 13 -11.59 -3.40 0.81
CA LEU A 13 -11.92 -4.83 0.91
C LEU A 13 -13.14 -5.07 1.82
N LEU A 14 -13.19 -4.44 2.98
CA LEU A 14 -14.33 -4.53 3.91
C LEU A 14 -15.62 -3.98 3.29
N TYR A 15 -15.53 -2.87 2.57
CA TYR A 15 -16.67 -2.31 1.85
C TYR A 15 -17.17 -3.26 0.75
N LEU A 16 -16.26 -3.90 0.02
CA LEU A 16 -16.62 -4.91 -0.97
C LEU A 16 -17.25 -6.14 -0.33
N PHE A 17 -16.77 -6.63 0.81
CA PHE A 17 -17.41 -7.71 1.56
C PHE A 17 -18.83 -7.38 2.02
N TYR A 18 -19.06 -6.13 2.44
CA TYR A 18 -20.40 -5.67 2.77
C TYR A 18 -21.35 -5.70 1.56
N LEU A 19 -20.82 -5.34 0.39
CA LEU A 19 -21.63 -5.06 -0.79
C LEU A 19 -21.93 -6.33 -1.62
N VAL A 20 -20.93 -7.18 -1.78
CA VAL A 20 -20.94 -8.39 -2.60
C VAL A 20 -21.80 -9.50 -1.96
N ARG A 21 -22.26 -10.47 -2.78
CA ARG A 21 -23.05 -11.61 -2.28
C ARG A 21 -22.18 -12.56 -1.45
N PRO A 22 -22.72 -13.23 -0.41
CA PRO A 22 -21.92 -14.06 0.48
C PRO A 22 -21.21 -15.22 -0.22
N GLU A 23 -21.79 -15.75 -1.31
CA GLU A 23 -21.21 -16.86 -2.08
C GLU A 23 -19.93 -16.45 -2.82
N THR A 24 -19.78 -15.16 -3.09
CA THR A 24 -18.63 -14.57 -3.80
C THR A 24 -17.53 -14.05 -2.87
N LEU A 25 -17.74 -14.06 -1.55
CA LEU A 25 -16.74 -13.61 -0.56
C LEU A 25 -15.43 -14.42 -0.60
N PRO A 26 -15.43 -15.76 -0.70
CA PRO A 26 -14.18 -16.52 -0.75
C PRO A 26 -13.34 -16.14 -1.97
N LEU A 27 -14.01 -15.91 -3.10
CA LEU A 27 -13.35 -15.53 -4.35
C LEU A 27 -12.74 -14.12 -4.26
N LEU A 28 -13.41 -13.21 -3.57
CA LEU A 28 -12.91 -11.86 -3.31
C LEU A 28 -11.63 -11.89 -2.48
N LEU A 29 -11.59 -12.72 -1.42
CA LEU A 29 -10.40 -12.91 -0.59
C LEU A 29 -9.24 -13.51 -1.41
N ILE A 30 -9.52 -14.51 -2.25
CA ILE A 30 -8.52 -15.10 -3.14
C ILE A 30 -7.99 -14.05 -4.11
N CYS A 31 -8.84 -13.22 -4.71
CA CYS A 31 -8.41 -12.14 -5.61
C CYS A 31 -7.50 -11.13 -4.90
N PHE A 32 -7.84 -10.76 -3.67
CA PHE A 32 -6.99 -9.88 -2.85
C PHE A 32 -5.61 -10.49 -2.61
N GLU A 33 -5.54 -11.76 -2.20
CA GLU A 33 -4.26 -12.45 -1.98
C GLU A 33 -3.47 -12.64 -3.28
N MET A 34 -4.14 -12.93 -4.40
CA MET A 34 -3.48 -12.93 -5.71
C MET A 34 -2.87 -11.57 -6.03
N GLY A 35 -3.53 -10.46 -5.66
CA GLY A 35 -2.98 -9.11 -5.76
C GLY A 35 -1.72 -8.91 -4.93
N THR A 36 -1.70 -9.38 -3.68
CA THR A 36 -0.52 -9.27 -2.80
C THR A 36 0.67 -10.07 -3.34
N LEU A 37 0.40 -11.25 -3.93
CA LEU A 37 1.40 -12.08 -4.60
C LEU A 37 1.89 -11.45 -5.92
N ALA A 38 0.99 -10.85 -6.69
CA ALA A 38 1.34 -10.18 -7.95
C ALA A 38 2.30 -9.02 -7.77
N SER A 39 2.21 -8.30 -6.64
CA SER A 39 3.18 -7.27 -6.28
C SER A 39 4.59 -7.81 -6.05
N ARG A 40 4.74 -9.09 -5.66
CA ARG A 40 6.06 -9.72 -5.45
C ARG A 40 6.73 -10.19 -6.75
N ALA A 41 5.93 -10.58 -7.73
CA ALA A 41 6.42 -11.27 -8.93
C ALA A 41 6.97 -10.34 -10.02
N PHE A 42 7.14 -9.03 -9.73
CA PHE A 42 7.60 -8.01 -10.70
C PHE A 42 6.93 -8.14 -12.08
N TYR A 43 5.60 -8.31 -12.09
CA TYR A 43 4.87 -8.45 -13.34
C TYR A 43 4.96 -7.18 -14.18
N SER A 44 5.11 -7.36 -15.50
CA SER A 44 4.94 -6.25 -16.44
C SER A 44 3.52 -5.68 -16.32
N PRO A 45 3.33 -4.37 -16.55
CA PRO A 45 2.01 -3.74 -16.45
C PRO A 45 0.97 -4.40 -17.38
N ALA A 46 1.41 -4.99 -18.50
CA ALA A 46 0.57 -5.75 -19.40
C ALA A 46 0.02 -7.03 -18.75
N LEU A 47 0.86 -7.79 -18.03
CA LEU A 47 0.44 -9.01 -17.32
C LEU A 47 -0.51 -8.67 -16.17
N PHE A 48 -0.28 -7.57 -15.44
CA PHE A 48 -1.20 -7.12 -14.41
C PHE A 48 -2.58 -6.77 -14.99
N THR A 49 -2.60 -6.07 -16.12
CA THR A 49 -3.86 -5.75 -16.82
C THR A 49 -4.57 -7.02 -17.30
N PHE A 50 -3.83 -8.01 -17.80
CA PHE A 50 -4.38 -9.31 -18.19
C PHE A 50 -4.97 -10.07 -16.98
N LEU A 51 -4.31 -10.04 -15.83
CA LEU A 51 -4.84 -10.62 -14.59
C LEU A 51 -6.14 -9.94 -14.15
N CYS A 52 -6.19 -8.60 -14.20
CA CYS A 52 -7.42 -7.83 -13.93
C CYS A 52 -8.58 -8.25 -14.85
N GLN A 53 -8.31 -8.42 -16.14
CA GLN A 53 -9.31 -8.93 -17.09
C GLN A 53 -9.74 -10.36 -16.71
N THR A 54 -8.78 -11.23 -16.41
CA THR A 54 -9.06 -12.64 -16.06
C THR A 54 -9.97 -12.75 -14.84
N VAL A 55 -9.67 -12.00 -13.76
CA VAL A 55 -10.51 -12.02 -12.54
C VAL A 55 -11.85 -11.32 -12.69
N PHE A 56 -12.04 -10.52 -13.75
CA PHE A 56 -13.34 -9.96 -14.11
C PHE A 56 -14.23 -10.99 -14.85
N PHE A 57 -13.66 -11.74 -15.78
CA PHE A 57 -14.41 -12.75 -16.55
C PHE A 57 -14.63 -14.06 -15.79
N TYR A 58 -13.65 -14.51 -15.01
CA TYR A 58 -13.67 -15.83 -14.35
C TYR A 58 -14.86 -16.07 -13.40
N PRO A 59 -15.27 -15.11 -12.55
CA PRO A 59 -16.44 -15.27 -11.70
C PRO A 59 -17.79 -15.18 -12.44
N GLY A 60 -17.78 -14.94 -13.75
CA GLY A 60 -18.98 -14.69 -14.55
C GLY A 60 -19.59 -13.30 -14.36
N GLN A 61 -18.89 -12.37 -13.70
CA GLN A 61 -19.35 -10.99 -13.52
C GLN A 61 -19.59 -10.29 -14.87
N SER A 62 -18.80 -10.62 -15.89
CA SER A 62 -18.92 -10.07 -17.25
C SER A 62 -20.23 -10.36 -17.96
N SER A 63 -20.96 -11.41 -17.54
CA SER A 63 -22.01 -11.98 -18.38
C SER A 63 -23.38 -11.36 -18.15
N ASN A 64 -23.56 -10.55 -17.10
CA ASN A 64 -24.90 -10.06 -16.81
C ASN A 64 -24.96 -8.87 -15.82
N ILE A 65 -24.87 -7.63 -16.34
CA ILE A 65 -25.20 -6.42 -15.56
C ILE A 65 -26.62 -6.49 -14.98
N SER A 66 -27.55 -7.19 -15.66
CA SER A 66 -28.94 -7.30 -15.22
C SER A 66 -29.14 -8.27 -14.05
N SER A 67 -28.23 -9.25 -13.82
CA SER A 67 -28.31 -10.18 -12.67
C SER A 67 -27.45 -9.75 -11.48
N ILE A 68 -26.67 -8.69 -11.62
CA ILE A 68 -26.11 -7.95 -10.48
C ILE A 68 -27.29 -7.17 -9.92
N ASP A 69 -28.07 -7.93 -9.16
CA ASP A 69 -29.34 -7.58 -8.57
C ASP A 69 -29.46 -6.08 -8.29
N ILE A 70 -30.53 -5.47 -8.80
CA ILE A 70 -30.96 -4.14 -8.36
C ILE A 70 -31.03 -4.10 -6.82
N ALA A 71 -31.30 -5.24 -6.16
CA ALA A 71 -31.29 -5.39 -4.71
C ALA A 71 -29.94 -5.07 -4.02
N VAL A 72 -28.80 -5.25 -4.70
CA VAL A 72 -27.48 -4.87 -4.15
C VAL A 72 -27.40 -3.35 -3.96
N GLY A 73 -27.98 -2.57 -4.88
CA GLY A 73 -27.90 -1.12 -4.89
C GLY A 73 -28.68 -0.40 -3.78
N TYR A 74 -29.40 -1.14 -2.94
CA TYR A 74 -30.19 -0.59 -1.82
C TYR A 74 -29.62 -0.94 -0.44
N LYS A 75 -28.44 -1.57 -0.37
CA LYS A 75 -27.85 -1.94 0.92
C LYS A 75 -27.54 -0.69 1.76
N GLY A 76 -28.16 -0.62 2.94
CA GLY A 76 -27.89 0.42 3.95
C GLY A 76 -28.45 1.81 3.65
N LEU A 77 -29.33 1.95 2.65
CA LEU A 77 -29.96 3.23 2.30
C LEU A 77 -31.33 3.38 2.97
N SER A 78 -31.54 4.47 3.73
CA SER A 78 -32.85 4.84 4.27
C SER A 78 -33.75 5.55 3.26
N SER A 79 -33.17 6.06 2.17
CA SER A 79 -33.88 6.76 1.09
C SER A 79 -33.14 6.55 -0.22
N TYR A 80 -33.89 6.50 -1.32
CA TYR A 80 -33.31 6.29 -2.64
C TYR A 80 -32.45 7.47 -3.08
N SER A 81 -31.22 7.20 -3.48
CA SER A 81 -30.35 8.16 -4.16
C SER A 81 -29.66 7.46 -5.32
N ALA A 82 -29.98 7.90 -6.53
CA ALA A 82 -29.50 7.28 -7.77
C ALA A 82 -27.97 7.21 -7.84
N ALA A 83 -27.27 8.24 -7.35
CA ALA A 83 -25.81 8.27 -7.34
C ALA A 83 -25.23 7.16 -6.44
N PHE A 84 -25.74 7.01 -5.21
CA PHE A 84 -25.24 5.96 -4.30
C PHE A 84 -25.56 4.56 -4.82
N VAL A 85 -26.76 4.35 -5.34
CA VAL A 85 -27.18 3.08 -5.95
C VAL A 85 -26.26 2.72 -7.11
N LEU A 86 -25.93 3.68 -7.98
CA LEU A 86 -25.00 3.48 -9.09
C LEU A 86 -23.59 3.09 -8.61
N PHE A 87 -23.06 3.79 -7.60
CA PHE A 87 -21.77 3.42 -7.01
C PHE A 87 -21.78 2.01 -6.42
N GLN A 88 -22.88 1.58 -5.81
CA GLN A 88 -23.00 0.24 -5.26
C GLN A 88 -23.03 -0.82 -6.37
N ILE A 89 -23.78 -0.58 -7.45
CA ILE A 89 -23.82 -1.49 -8.61
C ILE A 89 -22.42 -1.62 -9.23
N LEU A 90 -21.73 -0.49 -9.48
CA LEU A 90 -20.37 -0.49 -10.02
C LEU A 90 -19.37 -1.17 -9.08
N GLY A 91 -19.49 -0.93 -7.78
CA GLY A 91 -18.65 -1.57 -6.76
C GLY A 91 -18.81 -3.09 -6.71
N ASN A 92 -20.03 -3.60 -6.90
CA ASN A 92 -20.27 -5.04 -6.98
C ASN A 92 -19.71 -5.62 -8.28
N PHE A 93 -20.02 -4.97 -9.41
CA PHE A 93 -19.63 -5.43 -10.74
C PHE A 93 -18.10 -5.54 -10.91
N TYR A 94 -17.36 -4.59 -10.34
CA TYR A 94 -15.90 -4.58 -10.37
C TYR A 94 -15.27 -5.12 -9.09
N ALA A 95 -16.01 -5.82 -8.23
CA ALA A 95 -15.51 -6.21 -6.92
C ALA A 95 -14.22 -7.05 -7.00
N THR A 96 -14.17 -8.06 -7.88
CA THR A 96 -13.00 -8.94 -8.02
C THR A 96 -11.74 -8.23 -8.54
N PRO A 97 -11.78 -7.44 -9.64
CA PRO A 97 -10.60 -6.67 -10.04
C PRO A 97 -10.24 -5.59 -9.00
N THR A 98 -11.20 -4.95 -8.33
CA THR A 98 -10.91 -3.98 -7.28
C THR A 98 -10.24 -4.63 -6.06
N ALA A 99 -10.65 -5.84 -5.68
CA ALA A 99 -9.99 -6.60 -4.61
C ALA A 99 -8.53 -6.94 -4.97
N LEU A 100 -8.29 -7.38 -6.21
CA LEU A 100 -6.93 -7.66 -6.70
C LEU A 100 -6.05 -6.41 -6.69
N ILE A 101 -6.56 -5.29 -7.20
CA ILE A 101 -5.85 -4.00 -7.18
C ILE A 101 -5.55 -3.57 -5.73
N SER A 102 -6.51 -3.74 -4.81
CA SER A 102 -6.35 -3.38 -3.41
C SER A 102 -5.23 -4.18 -2.73
N GLY A 103 -5.17 -5.50 -2.99
CA GLY A 103 -4.08 -6.35 -2.49
C GLY A 103 -2.71 -5.96 -3.06
N TYR A 104 -2.66 -5.66 -4.36
CA TYR A 104 -1.45 -5.16 -5.01
C TYR A 104 -0.96 -3.85 -4.39
N LEU A 105 -1.86 -2.87 -4.22
CA LEU A 105 -1.55 -1.57 -3.64
C LEU A 105 -1.12 -1.67 -2.19
N LEU A 106 -1.80 -2.49 -1.36
CA LEU A 106 -1.41 -2.71 0.03
C LEU A 106 0.06 -3.14 0.11
N ARG A 107 0.44 -4.13 -0.70
CA ARG A 107 1.79 -4.67 -0.69
C ARG A 107 2.82 -3.67 -1.22
N ALA A 108 2.51 -2.98 -2.32
CA ALA A 108 3.38 -1.94 -2.88
C ALA A 108 3.64 -0.81 -1.87
N LEU A 109 2.60 -0.38 -1.16
CA LEU A 109 2.71 0.62 -0.09
C LEU A 109 3.58 0.10 1.07
N GLN A 110 3.35 -1.12 1.54
CA GLN A 110 4.16 -1.73 2.61
C GLN A 110 5.65 -1.79 2.24
N ILE A 111 5.99 -2.19 1.01
CA ILE A 111 7.38 -2.25 0.54
C ILE A 111 7.99 -0.84 0.51
N THR A 112 7.29 0.12 -0.07
CA THR A 112 7.76 1.52 -0.17
C THR A 112 8.04 2.11 1.22
N LEU A 113 7.13 1.89 2.16
CA LEU A 113 7.29 2.35 3.54
C LEU A 113 8.49 1.69 4.24
N THR A 114 8.68 0.39 4.04
CA THR A 114 9.82 -0.35 4.60
C THR A 114 11.14 0.22 4.07
N ILE A 115 11.22 0.49 2.77
CA ILE A 115 12.41 1.10 2.14
C ILE A 115 12.67 2.50 2.72
N ILE A 116 11.64 3.34 2.84
CA ILE A 116 11.78 4.68 3.44
C ILE A 116 12.31 4.56 4.88
N GLN A 117 11.77 3.65 5.69
CA GLN A 117 12.24 3.44 7.06
C GLN A 117 13.70 2.99 7.11
N ILE A 118 14.12 2.09 6.21
CA ILE A 118 15.52 1.64 6.11
C ILE A 118 16.43 2.81 5.71
N LEU A 119 16.03 3.62 4.74
CA LEU A 119 16.79 4.80 4.30
C LEU A 119 16.94 5.83 5.43
N GLN A 120 15.86 6.11 6.17
CA GLN A 120 15.89 7.02 7.32
C GLN A 120 16.84 6.51 8.41
N ARG A 121 16.83 5.19 8.70
CA ARG A 121 17.77 4.58 9.65
C ARG A 121 19.22 4.72 9.18
N ARG A 122 19.51 4.50 7.89
CA ARG A 122 20.86 4.65 7.34
C ARG A 122 21.37 6.09 7.43
N GLN A 123 20.51 7.07 7.13
CA GLN A 123 20.86 8.49 7.26
C GLN A 123 21.12 8.90 8.71
N ALA A 124 20.33 8.39 9.67
CA ALA A 124 20.56 8.65 11.09
C ALA A 124 21.89 8.08 11.59
N VAL A 125 22.27 6.89 11.12
CA VAL A 125 23.57 6.27 11.44
C VAL A 125 24.72 7.07 10.82
N GLN A 126 24.63 7.46 9.55
CA GLN A 126 25.67 8.26 8.89
C GLN A 126 25.90 9.60 9.60
N ARG A 127 24.82 10.33 9.94
CA ARG A 127 24.95 11.56 10.73
C ARG A 127 25.61 11.32 12.09
N GLY A 128 25.34 10.19 12.74
CA GLY A 128 26.00 9.84 14.00
C GLY A 128 27.50 9.54 13.85
N VAL A 129 27.90 8.92 12.74
CA VAL A 129 29.33 8.68 12.41
C VAL A 129 30.04 9.99 12.07
N ASP A 130 29.40 10.88 11.30
CA ASP A 130 29.97 12.18 10.93
C ASP A 130 30.18 13.09 12.14
N VAL A 131 29.23 13.15 13.08
CA VAL A 131 29.37 13.90 14.35
C VAL A 131 30.51 13.34 15.20
N ARG A 132 30.72 12.02 15.17
CA ARG A 132 31.82 11.39 15.91
C ARG A 132 33.17 11.66 15.26
N SER A 133 33.25 11.74 13.93
CA SER A 133 34.50 12.06 13.22
C SER A 133 34.91 13.53 13.42
N SER A 134 33.94 14.46 13.43
CA SER A 134 34.21 15.87 13.72
C SER A 134 34.68 16.10 15.16
N SER A 135 34.05 15.43 16.14
CA SER A 135 34.49 15.49 17.54
C SER A 135 35.91 14.96 17.76
N VAL A 136 36.32 13.91 17.04
CA VAL A 136 37.69 13.39 17.12
C VAL A 136 38.67 14.37 16.46
N GLY A 137 38.31 14.96 15.33
CA GLY A 137 39.11 15.99 14.65
C GLY A 137 39.34 17.25 15.49
N ASP A 138 38.31 17.71 16.20
CA ASP A 138 38.40 18.84 17.13
C ASP A 138 39.26 18.49 18.35
N PHE A 139 39.20 17.24 18.85
CA PHE A 139 40.02 16.78 19.97
C PHE A 139 41.50 16.62 19.60
N THR A 140 41.83 16.08 18.42
CA THR A 140 43.22 16.02 17.93
C THR A 140 43.78 17.39 17.60
N SER A 141 42.97 18.28 17.02
CA SER A 141 43.30 19.70 16.83
C SER A 141 43.64 20.40 18.16
N ALA A 142 42.81 20.20 19.20
CA ALA A 142 43.04 20.77 20.52
C ALA A 142 44.32 20.25 21.18
N ILE A 143 44.63 18.96 21.05
CA ILE A 143 45.89 18.37 21.57
C ILE A 143 47.10 18.93 20.82
N CYS A 144 47.08 18.98 19.49
CA CYS A 144 48.19 19.54 18.72
C CYS A 144 48.45 21.01 19.08
N THR A 145 47.39 21.79 19.32
CA THR A 145 47.51 23.20 19.72
C THR A 145 48.06 23.33 21.15
N ALA A 146 47.69 22.44 22.07
CA ALA A 146 48.21 22.42 23.44
C ALA A 146 49.69 22.00 23.50
N VAL A 147 50.10 21.02 22.70
CA VAL A 147 51.50 20.57 22.60
C VAL A 147 52.40 21.66 21.99
N PHE A 148 51.95 22.34 20.93
CA PHE A 148 52.70 23.45 20.34
C PHE A 148 52.84 24.66 21.29
N ARG A 149 51.86 24.92 22.16
CA ARG A 149 51.94 26.00 23.17
C ARG A 149 52.92 25.71 24.29
N TYR A 150 53.11 24.44 24.66
CA TYR A 150 54.05 24.05 25.69
C TYR A 150 55.51 24.10 25.21
N HIS A 151 55.76 23.92 23.91
CA HIS A 151 57.12 23.86 23.39
C HIS A 151 57.74 25.22 23.02
N TRP A 152 56.96 26.32 23.07
CA TRP A 152 57.39 27.68 22.68
C TRP A 152 57.55 28.64 23.88
N ASN A 153 57.40 28.15 25.11
CA ASN A 153 57.50 28.97 26.34
C ASN A 153 58.75 28.64 27.19
N ASP A 154 59.71 27.91 26.63
CA ASP A 154 61.08 27.80 27.13
C ASP A 154 62.04 28.48 26.13
#